data_AF-A0A1W9SJI1-F1
#
_entry.id   AF-A0A1W9SJI1-F1
#
_cell.length_a   1.000
_cell.length_b   1.000
_cell.length_c   1.000
_cell.angle_alpha   90.00
_cell.angle_beta   90.00
_cell.angle_gamma   90.00
#
_symmetry.space_group_name_H-M   'P 1'
#
loop_
_entity.id
_entity.type
_entity.pdbx_description
1 polymer ?
#
loop_
_entity_poly.entity_id
_entity_poly.type
_entity_poly.pdbx_seq_one_letter_code
_entity_poly.pdbx_strand_id
1 'polypeptide(L)' 'MKYAIISDIHEDIKSLVKVIGQIETIGADKLVCLGDITGFSAYHK' A
#
# COMPACT_ATOMS: atom_id res chain seq x y z
N MET A 1 6.01 -18.73 4.09
CA MET A 1 4.97 -17.91 3.42
C MET A 1 4.83 -16.62 4.20
N LYS A 2 5.30 -15.50 3.63
CA LYS A 2 5.25 -14.16 4.20
C LYS A 2 4.11 -13.37 3.56
N TYR A 3 3.31 -12.71 4.38
CA TYR A 3 2.27 -11.80 3.91
C TYR A 3 2.68 -10.37 4.24
N ALA A 4 2.55 -9.49 3.26
CA ALA A 4 2.49 -8.05 3.49
C ALA A 4 1.02 -7.66 3.64
N ILE A 5 0.69 -7.00 4.75
CA ILE A 5 -0.66 -6.50 5.02
C ILE A 5 -0.57 -4.98 5.02
N ILE A 6 -1.36 -4.34 4.17
CA ILE A 6 -1.54 -2.90 4.10
C ILE A 6 -3.00 -2.55 4.40
N SER A 7 -3.25 -1.36 4.91
CA SER A 7 -4.59 -0.81 5.12
C SER A 7 -4.84 0.34 4.15
N ASP A 8 -5.63 1.31 4.58
CA ASP A 8 -6.06 2.53 3.93
C ASP A 8 -5.03 3.11 2.95
N ILE A 9 -5.47 3.30 1.71
CA ILE A 9 -4.68 3.89 0.63
C ILE A 9 -5.14 5.31 0.37
N HIS A 10 -6.45 5.58 0.44
CA HIS A 10 -7.04 6.89 0.17
C HIS A 10 -6.46 7.60 -1.07
N GLU A 11 -6.47 6.91 -2.21
CA GLU A 11 -5.98 7.40 -3.51
C GLU A 11 -4.53 7.93 -3.51
N ASP A 12 -3.74 7.72 -2.45
CA ASP A 12 -2.35 8.16 -2.36
C ASP A 12 -1.43 7.19 -3.11
N ILE A 13 -1.40 7.38 -4.44
CA ILE A 13 -0.55 6.59 -5.34
C ILE A 13 0.93 6.74 -4.98
N LYS A 14 1.37 7.91 -4.51
CA LYS A 14 2.79 8.15 -4.19
C LYS A 14 3.24 7.29 -3.01
N SER A 15 2.47 7.25 -1.93
CA SER A 15 2.74 6.41 -0.77
C SER A 15 2.57 4.93 -1.09
N LEU A 16 1.54 4.57 -1.87
CA LEU A 16 1.32 3.18 -2.29
C LEU A 16 2.53 2.62 -3.06
N VAL A 17 3.05 3.35 -4.05
CA VAL A 17 4.23 2.94 -4.82
C VAL A 17 5.45 2.74 -3.92
N LYS A 18 5.67 3.65 -2.95
CA LYS A 18 6.76 3.54 -1.98
C LYS A 18 6.63 2.28 -1.12
N VAL A 19 5.44 2.00 -0.60
CA VAL A 19 5.18 0.83 0.25
C VAL A 19 5.31 -0.47 -0.54
N ILE A 20 4.83 -0.52 -1.79
CA ILE A 20 5.02 -1.67 -2.68
C ILE A 20 6.51 -1.97 -2.86
N GLY A 21 7.34 -0.97 -3.14
CA GLY A 21 8.79 -1.16 -3.26
C GLY A 21 9.42 -1.70 -1.97
N GLN A 22 8.97 -1.26 -0.79
CA GLN A 22 9.44 -1.81 0.48
C GLN A 22 9.02 -3.28 0.65
N ILE A 23 7.79 -3.63 0.30
CA ILE A 23 7.27 -5.00 0.35
C ILE A 23 8.08 -5.92 -0.57
N GLU A 24 8.44 -5.46 -1.76
CA GLU A 24 9.32 -6.19 -2.69
C GLU A 24 10.68 -6.48 -2.06
N THR A 25 11.31 -5.50 -1.39
CA THR A 25 12.60 -5.71 -0.72
C THR A 25 12.54 -6.68 0.46
N ILE A 26 11.39 -6.81 1.12
CA ILE A 26 11.15 -7.76 2.21
C ILE A 26 10.96 -9.19 1.68
N GLY A 27 10.63 -9.32 0.40
CA GLY A 27 10.34 -10.59 -0.27
C GLY A 27 9.07 -11.24 0.28
N ALA A 28 7.96 -10.50 0.32
CA ALA A 28 6.66 -11.05 0.69
C ALA A 28 6.08 -11.90 -0.46
N ASP A 29 5.48 -13.04 -0.12
CA ASP A 29 4.89 -13.96 -1.10
C ASP A 29 3.48 -13.50 -1.54
N LYS A 30 2.77 -12.81 -0.65
CA LYS A 30 1.40 -12.32 -0.87
C LYS A 30 1.23 -10.93 -0.27
N LEU A 31 0.48 -10.09 -0.96
CA LEU A 31 0.04 -8.78 -0.49
C LEU A 31 -1.48 -8.81 -0.27
N VAL A 32 -1.93 -8.34 0.90
CA VAL A 32 -3.34 -8.21 1.26
C VAL A 32 -3.61 -6.76 1.67
N CYS A 33 -4.64 -6.16 1.08
CA CYS A 33 -5.14 -4.84 1.47
C CYS A 33 -6.43 -5.00 2.29
N LEU A 34 -6.53 -4.29 3.41
CA LEU A 34 -7.70 -4.36 4.31
C LEU A 34 -8.86 -3.44 3.90
N GLY A 35 -8.66 -2.55 2.94
CA GLY A 35 -9.72 -1.68 2.41
C GLY A 35 -9.32 -0.22 2.31
N ASP A 36 -10.35 0.64 2.29
CA ASP A 36 -10.26 2.10 2.19
C ASP A 36 -9.31 2.60 1.09
N ILE A 37 -9.60 2.13 -0.14
CA ILE A 37 -8.75 2.39 -1.30
C ILE A 37 -8.99 3.80 -1.85
N THR A 38 -10.26 4.21 -1.91
CA THR A 38 -10.75 5.42 -2.58
C THR A 38 -11.79 6.14 -1.74
N GLY A 39 -12.02 7.44 -2.00
CA GLY A 39 -13.05 8.24 -1.32
C GLY A 39 -12.50 9.36 -0.42
N PHE A 40 -11.18 9.42 -0.26
CA PHE A 40 -10.45 10.56 0.27
C PHE A 40 -9.17 10.67 -0.56
N SER A 41 -8.72 11.89 -0.89
CA SER A 41 -7.48 12.12 -1.60
C SER A 41 -6.61 13.06 -0.78
N ALA A 42 -5.42 12.59 -0.41
CA ALA A 42 -4.43 13.44 0.21
C ALA A 42 -3.81 14.37 -0.84
N TYR A 43 -3.91 15.68 -0.63
CA TYR A 43 -3.25 16.64 -1.49
C TYR A 43 -1.74 16.65 -1.21
N HIS A 44 -0.95 16.10 -2.11
CA HIS A 44 0.51 16.22 -2.06
C HIS A 44 0.95 17.55 -2.68
N LYS A 45 1.61 18.39 -1.89
CA LYS A 45 2.34 19.57 -2.41
C LYS A 45 3.51 19.16 -3.30
#